data_AF-A0A212EIN9-F1
#
_entry.id   AF-A0A212EIN9-F1
#
_cell.length_a   1.000
_cell.length_b   1.000
_cell.length_c   1.000
_cell.angle_alpha   90.00
_cell.angle_beta   90.00
_cell.angle_gamma   90.00
#
_symmetry.space_group_name_H-M   'P 1'
#
loop_
_entity.id
_entity.type
_entity.pdbx_description
1 polymer ?
#
loop_
_entity_poly.entity_id
_entity_poly.type
_entity_poly.pdbx_seq_one_letter_code
_entity_poly.pdbx_strand_id
1 'polypeptide(L)'
;MARSVVLLVLCLSIVSCYDEVEDICGPNEHLKDGISCKSDCCPGEDCPDPCASACTCDLQYHRVSNGSCIPTRQCPPIDCPNNEHFDVCPVCNEGCDNAVASGKRCRYVGRIGITVICEPACRCDDGYWRNSNKQCVPYEECLKKVCGPNEHLKDGISCKSDCCPGEDCPDPCASACTCDLQYHRVSNGTCIPTRQCPPIDCPNNEHFDVCPVCNEGCDNAVASGKRCRFVGRIGITVICEPACRCDDGYWRNSNKQCVPYKECRM
;
A
#
# COMPACT_ATOMS: atom_id res chain seq x y z
N MET A 1 87.81 -15.69 -50.50
CA MET A 1 87.76 -16.55 -49.30
C MET A 1 86.71 -15.94 -48.39
N ALA A 2 85.59 -16.53 -48.00
CA ALA A 2 85.11 -17.90 -48.03
C ALA A 2 83.62 -17.92 -48.47
N ARG A 3 83.21 -19.03 -49.09
CA ARG A 3 81.81 -19.35 -49.42
C ARG A 3 81.09 -19.78 -48.14
N SER A 4 79.89 -19.25 -47.88
CA SER A 4 78.95 -19.82 -46.90
C SER A 4 77.73 -20.37 -47.62
N VAL A 5 77.29 -21.51 -47.11
CA VAL A 5 76.40 -22.51 -47.68
C VAL A 5 75.05 -22.42 -46.96
N VAL A 6 73.98 -22.35 -47.76
CA VAL A 6 72.62 -22.92 -47.57
C VAL A 6 71.77 -22.44 -46.38
N LEU A 7 70.55 -21.98 -46.68
CA LEU A 7 69.32 -22.64 -46.21
C LEU A 7 68.11 -22.15 -47.04
N LEU A 8 67.56 -23.05 -47.86
CA LEU A 8 66.23 -22.92 -48.46
C LEU A 8 65.18 -22.98 -47.35
N VAL A 9 64.51 -21.86 -47.07
CA VAL A 9 63.33 -21.84 -46.21
C VAL A 9 62.10 -21.68 -47.11
N LEU A 10 61.44 -22.82 -47.36
CA LEU A 10 60.06 -22.88 -47.83
C LEU A 10 59.15 -22.27 -46.74
N CYS A 11 58.84 -20.98 -46.84
CA CYS A 11 57.74 -20.39 -46.09
C CYS A 11 56.43 -20.78 -46.79
N LEU A 12 55.81 -21.85 -46.30
CA LEU A 12 54.41 -22.18 -46.54
C LEU A 12 53.56 -20.99 -46.09
N SER A 13 52.84 -20.41 -47.05
CA SER A 13 51.81 -19.40 -46.83
C SER A 13 50.68 -19.99 -46.00
N ILE A 14 50.76 -19.83 -44.68
CA ILE A 14 49.60 -19.94 -43.80
C ILE A 14 48.80 -18.65 -44.01
N VAL A 15 48.00 -18.64 -45.07
CA VAL A 15 46.86 -17.71 -45.16
C VAL A 15 45.89 -18.19 -44.09
N SER A 16 46.00 -17.63 -42.89
CA SER A 16 44.92 -17.70 -41.92
C SER A 16 43.72 -17.03 -42.57
N CYS A 17 42.77 -17.84 -43.05
CA CYS A 17 41.40 -17.37 -43.22
C CYS A 17 40.92 -17.03 -41.81
N TYR A 18 40.96 -15.75 -41.46
CA TYR A 18 40.14 -15.23 -40.38
C TYR A 18 38.73 -15.22 -40.99
N ASP A 19 37.96 -16.29 -40.79
CA ASP A 19 36.51 -16.21 -40.91
C ASP A 19 36.08 -15.15 -39.90
N GLU A 20 35.64 -14.00 -40.39
CA GLU A 20 34.81 -13.11 -39.58
C GLU A 20 33.57 -13.93 -39.24
N VAL A 21 33.39 -14.22 -37.95
CA VAL A 21 32.18 -14.85 -37.44
C VAL A 21 31.04 -13.93 -37.84
N GLU A 22 30.29 -14.30 -38.88
CA GLU A 22 28.99 -13.68 -39.18
C GLU A 22 28.20 -13.65 -37.86
N ASP A 23 27.73 -12.47 -37.48
CA ASP A 23 26.85 -12.31 -36.32
C ASP A 23 25.70 -13.32 -36.46
N ILE A 24 25.70 -14.33 -35.58
CA ILE A 24 24.72 -15.44 -35.60
C ILE A 24 23.30 -14.90 -35.35
N CYS A 25 23.21 -13.70 -34.78
CA CYS A 25 21.97 -13.04 -34.41
C CYS A 25 21.63 -11.87 -35.34
N GLY A 26 20.33 -11.60 -35.47
CA GLY A 26 19.82 -10.50 -36.28
C GLY A 26 20.11 -9.12 -35.68
N PRO A 27 19.71 -8.03 -36.37
CA PRO A 27 19.87 -6.68 -35.85
C PRO A 27 19.10 -6.48 -34.52
N ASN A 28 19.75 -5.80 -33.57
CA ASN A 28 19.26 -5.57 -32.20
C ASN A 28 19.03 -6.86 -31.38
N GLU A 29 19.85 -7.88 -31.64
CA GLU A 29 19.86 -9.14 -30.91
C GLU A 29 21.29 -9.55 -30.54
N HIS A 30 21.44 -10.25 -29.43
CA HIS A 30 22.69 -10.88 -29.03
C HIS A 30 22.48 -12.34 -28.65
N LEU A 31 23.58 -13.10 -28.65
CA LEU A 31 23.60 -14.48 -28.18
C LEU A 31 23.26 -14.51 -26.69
N LYS A 32 22.40 -15.43 -26.27
CA LYS A 32 22.05 -15.56 -24.86
C LYS A 32 23.22 -16.01 -24.00
N ASP A 33 23.43 -15.34 -22.88
CA ASP A 33 24.28 -15.81 -21.80
C ASP A 33 23.57 -16.89 -20.98
N GLY A 34 23.52 -18.12 -21.52
CA GLY A 34 22.98 -19.31 -20.85
C GLY A 34 21.53 -19.67 -21.22
N ILE A 35 20.90 -20.52 -20.42
CA ILE A 35 19.55 -21.08 -20.66
C ILE A 35 18.49 -20.12 -20.10
N SER A 36 18.46 -18.87 -20.59
CA SER A 36 17.38 -17.93 -20.26
C SER A 36 16.22 -18.10 -21.24
N CYS A 37 15.06 -18.51 -20.70
CA CYS A 37 13.79 -18.61 -21.42
C CYS A 37 12.88 -17.39 -21.20
N LYS A 38 13.44 -16.26 -20.74
CA LYS A 38 12.65 -15.03 -20.60
C LYS A 38 12.20 -14.58 -21.99
N SER A 39 10.89 -14.33 -22.14
CA SER A 39 10.33 -13.82 -23.39
C SER A 39 10.76 -12.36 -23.60
N ASP A 40 11.23 -12.06 -24.81
CA ASP A 40 11.48 -10.73 -25.35
C ASP A 40 10.35 -10.28 -26.28
N CYS A 41 9.22 -10.99 -26.33
CA CYS A 41 8.12 -10.70 -27.26
C CYS A 41 7.34 -9.44 -26.86
N CYS A 42 6.86 -8.68 -27.85
CA CYS A 42 5.84 -7.66 -27.59
C CYS A 42 4.53 -8.33 -27.15
N PRO A 43 3.75 -7.71 -26.26
CA PRO A 43 2.44 -8.25 -25.86
C PRO A 43 1.52 -8.41 -27.08
N GLY A 44 0.81 -9.55 -27.16
CA GLY A 44 -0.16 -9.84 -28.22
C GLY A 44 0.43 -10.36 -29.53
N GLU A 45 1.75 -10.40 -29.67
CA GLU A 45 2.43 -10.98 -30.84
C GLU A 45 2.61 -12.50 -30.70
N ASP A 46 2.65 -13.21 -31.83
CA ASP A 46 2.91 -14.65 -31.89
C ASP A 46 4.40 -14.87 -32.17
N CYS A 47 5.21 -14.88 -31.11
CA CYS A 47 6.65 -15.04 -31.21
C CYS A 47 7.08 -16.52 -31.08
N PRO A 48 8.23 -16.89 -31.67
CA PRO A 48 8.86 -18.18 -31.42
C PRO A 48 9.11 -18.44 -29.93
N ASP A 49 9.11 -19.72 -29.54
CA ASP A 49 9.43 -20.13 -28.17
C ASP A 49 10.79 -19.54 -27.75
N PRO A 50 10.83 -18.71 -26.69
CA PRO A 50 12.08 -18.12 -26.23
C PRO A 50 13.10 -19.20 -25.87
N CYS A 51 12.72 -20.37 -25.35
CA CYS A 51 13.69 -21.43 -25.05
C CYS A 51 14.37 -22.02 -26.30
N ALA A 52 13.72 -21.96 -27.46
CA ALA A 52 14.23 -22.52 -28.71
C ALA A 52 15.19 -21.57 -29.44
N SER A 53 15.11 -20.26 -29.16
CA SER A 53 15.98 -19.25 -29.77
C SER A 53 17.33 -19.15 -29.05
N ALA A 54 18.43 -19.22 -29.82
CA ALA A 54 19.80 -18.94 -29.35
C ALA A 54 20.07 -17.43 -29.15
N CYS A 55 19.24 -16.57 -29.77
CA CYS A 55 19.34 -15.12 -29.72
C CYS A 55 18.20 -14.52 -28.87
N THR A 56 18.48 -13.38 -28.25
CA THR A 56 17.48 -12.57 -27.53
C THR A 56 17.60 -11.13 -27.98
N CYS A 57 16.49 -10.40 -28.02
CA CYS A 57 16.51 -8.96 -28.29
C CYS A 57 17.37 -8.25 -27.25
N ASP A 58 18.05 -7.20 -27.72
CA ASP A 58 18.80 -6.29 -26.88
C ASP A 58 17.91 -5.55 -25.88
N LEU A 59 18.53 -4.95 -24.87
CA LEU A 59 17.82 -4.15 -23.88
C LEU A 59 16.98 -3.05 -24.56
N GLN A 60 15.70 -2.94 -24.17
CA GLN A 60 14.71 -2.03 -24.77
C GLN A 60 14.31 -2.36 -26.22
N TYR A 61 14.56 -3.59 -26.66
CA TYR A 61 14.00 -4.14 -27.88
C TYR A 61 13.12 -5.34 -27.57
N HIS A 62 12.08 -5.52 -28.36
CA HIS A 62 11.15 -6.62 -28.26
C HIS A 62 10.86 -7.22 -29.62
N ARG A 63 10.65 -8.54 -29.63
CA ARG A 63 10.37 -9.32 -30.82
C ARG A 63 8.90 -9.16 -31.22
N VAL A 64 8.66 -9.03 -32.53
CA VAL A 64 7.32 -9.11 -33.13
C VAL A 64 7.17 -10.40 -33.94
N SER A 65 5.96 -10.70 -34.40
CA SER A 65 5.59 -11.98 -35.04
C SER A 65 6.42 -12.29 -36.31
N ASN A 66 7.01 -11.29 -36.96
CA ASN A 66 7.90 -11.50 -38.11
C ASN A 66 9.34 -11.92 -37.72
N GLY A 67 9.62 -12.04 -36.41
CA GLY A 67 10.92 -12.42 -35.87
C GLY A 67 11.87 -11.26 -35.57
N SER A 68 11.58 -10.02 -36.00
CA SER A 68 12.46 -8.87 -35.82
C SER A 68 12.36 -8.26 -34.44
N CYS A 69 13.47 -7.76 -33.90
CA CYS A 69 13.51 -6.96 -32.67
C CYS A 69 13.32 -5.46 -32.97
N ILE A 70 12.25 -4.89 -32.45
CA ILE A 70 11.90 -3.46 -32.56
C ILE A 70 12.03 -2.75 -31.21
N PRO A 71 12.26 -1.43 -31.16
CA PRO A 71 12.30 -0.71 -29.89
C PRO A 71 11.02 -0.91 -29.08
N THR A 72 11.11 -1.04 -27.75
CA THR A 72 9.95 -1.21 -26.83
C THR A 72 8.83 -0.21 -27.12
N ARG A 73 9.19 1.03 -27.48
CA ARG A 73 8.25 2.11 -27.83
C ARG A 73 7.45 1.93 -29.11
N GLN A 74 7.81 0.94 -29.90
CA GLN A 74 7.17 0.60 -31.15
C GLN A 74 6.36 -0.69 -31.04
N CYS A 75 6.33 -1.34 -29.86
CA CYS A 75 5.42 -2.47 -29.66
C CYS A 75 3.98 -2.06 -29.97
N PRO A 76 3.24 -2.89 -30.73
CA PRO A 76 1.86 -2.58 -31.08
C PRO A 76 0.99 -2.52 -29.82
N PRO A 77 0.01 -1.60 -29.78
CA PRO A 77 -0.93 -1.54 -28.66
C PRO A 77 -1.83 -2.76 -28.64
N ILE A 78 -2.08 -3.29 -27.45
CA ILE A 78 -3.04 -4.37 -27.21
C ILE A 78 -4.34 -3.81 -26.61
N ASP A 79 -5.43 -4.56 -26.77
CA ASP A 79 -6.68 -4.28 -26.07
C ASP A 79 -6.51 -4.61 -24.59
N CYS A 80 -6.75 -3.59 -23.76
CA CYS A 80 -6.68 -3.72 -22.31
C CYS A 80 -8.08 -3.93 -21.70
N PRO A 81 -8.16 -4.59 -20.52
CA PRO A 81 -9.41 -4.72 -19.79
C PRO A 81 -10.00 -3.37 -19.36
N ASN A 82 -11.21 -3.39 -18.79
CA ASN A 82 -11.87 -2.18 -18.30
C ASN A 82 -10.99 -1.41 -17.29
N ASN A 83 -10.98 -0.08 -17.43
CA ASN A 83 -10.21 0.86 -16.62
C ASN A 83 -8.69 0.69 -16.73
N GLU A 84 -8.23 0.18 -17.87
CA GLU A 84 -6.82 0.04 -18.20
C GLU A 84 -6.55 0.55 -19.61
N HIS A 85 -5.35 1.11 -19.82
CA HIS A 85 -4.83 1.44 -21.14
C HIS A 85 -3.48 0.78 -21.36
N PHE A 86 -3.11 0.58 -22.63
CA PHE A 86 -1.79 0.11 -22.98
C PHE A 86 -0.75 1.20 -22.66
N ASP A 87 0.19 0.86 -21.78
CA ASP A 87 1.37 1.66 -21.49
C ASP A 87 2.60 0.89 -21.96
N VAL A 88 3.37 1.54 -22.82
CA VAL A 88 4.64 1.02 -23.32
C VAL A 88 5.66 0.83 -22.20
N CYS A 89 5.55 1.62 -21.13
CA CYS A 89 6.54 1.69 -20.07
C CYS A 89 5.90 2.04 -18.71
N PRO A 90 5.11 1.13 -18.11
CA PRO A 90 4.55 1.31 -16.79
C PRO A 90 5.63 1.20 -15.71
N VAL A 91 6.20 2.35 -15.30
CA VAL A 91 7.34 2.38 -14.35
C VAL A 91 6.92 2.19 -12.89
N CYS A 92 5.68 2.52 -12.53
CA CYS A 92 5.27 2.50 -11.13
C CYS A 92 4.41 1.32 -10.77
N ASN A 93 4.49 0.93 -9.49
CA ASN A 93 3.53 0.05 -8.87
C ASN A 93 2.15 0.73 -8.80
N GLU A 94 1.13 0.04 -9.30
CA GLU A 94 -0.27 0.46 -9.34
C GLU A 94 -1.17 -0.42 -8.47
N GLY A 95 -0.57 -1.25 -7.60
CA GLY A 95 -1.31 -2.05 -6.64
C GLY A 95 -2.09 -1.19 -5.64
N CYS A 96 -3.13 -1.78 -5.04
CA CYS A 96 -3.91 -1.12 -4.00
C CYS A 96 -3.07 -0.64 -2.79
N ASP A 97 -1.87 -1.19 -2.58
CA ASP A 97 -0.89 -0.74 -1.58
C ASP A 97 -0.36 0.67 -1.85
N ASN A 98 -0.43 1.14 -3.11
CA ASN A 98 -0.03 2.48 -3.54
C ASN A 98 -1.23 3.36 -3.87
N ALA A 99 -2.43 2.96 -3.45
CA ALA A 99 -3.65 3.70 -3.71
C ALA A 99 -3.67 5.04 -2.96
N VAL A 100 -4.03 6.12 -3.66
CA VAL A 100 -4.09 7.48 -3.08
C VAL A 100 -5.41 8.16 -3.42
N ALA A 101 -6.02 8.80 -2.43
CA ALA A 101 -7.33 9.46 -2.58
C ALA A 101 -7.37 10.52 -3.69
N SER A 102 -6.21 11.11 -4.04
CA SER A 102 -6.13 12.09 -5.14
C SER A 102 -6.45 11.52 -6.52
N GLY A 103 -6.47 10.19 -6.68
CA GLY A 103 -6.63 9.52 -7.98
C GLY A 103 -5.45 9.66 -8.92
N LYS A 104 -4.48 10.52 -8.59
CA LYS A 104 -3.32 10.77 -9.43
C LYS A 104 -2.35 9.61 -9.32
N ARG A 105 -2.00 9.04 -10.47
CA ARG A 105 -0.88 8.11 -10.56
C ARG A 105 0.42 8.80 -10.13
N CYS A 106 1.36 7.98 -9.66
CA CYS A 106 2.75 8.38 -9.54
C CYS A 106 3.24 9.03 -10.85
N ARG A 107 4.07 10.06 -10.72
CA ARG A 107 4.75 10.65 -11.86
C ARG A 107 6.21 10.24 -11.80
N TYR A 108 6.62 9.31 -12.64
CA TYR A 108 8.03 9.04 -12.82
C TYR A 108 8.66 10.21 -13.60
N VAL A 109 9.50 10.99 -12.92
CA VAL A 109 10.31 12.01 -13.55
C VAL A 109 11.68 11.38 -13.81
N GLY A 110 11.90 10.98 -15.07
CA GLY A 110 13.17 10.38 -15.47
C GLY A 110 14.34 11.31 -15.19
N ARG A 111 15.45 10.75 -14.70
CA ARG A 111 16.72 11.47 -14.59
C ARG A 111 17.46 11.37 -15.92
N ILE A 112 17.94 12.50 -16.42
CA ILE A 112 18.76 12.55 -17.64
C ILE A 112 19.96 11.61 -17.46
N GLY A 113 20.18 10.70 -18.41
CA GLY A 113 21.29 9.74 -18.38
C GLY A 113 21.00 8.43 -17.64
N ILE A 114 19.79 8.22 -17.10
CA ILE A 114 19.39 6.92 -16.53
C ILE A 114 18.38 6.25 -17.46
N THR A 115 18.79 5.12 -18.02
CA THR A 115 17.92 4.26 -18.84
C THR A 115 16.89 3.56 -17.95
N VAL A 116 15.60 3.79 -18.22
CA VAL A 116 14.52 3.05 -17.57
C VAL A 116 14.30 1.75 -18.32
N ILE A 117 14.39 0.65 -17.59
CA ILE A 117 14.01 -0.67 -18.09
C ILE A 117 12.56 -0.90 -17.68
N CYS A 118 11.70 -1.16 -18.65
CA CYS A 118 10.28 -1.39 -18.46
C CYS A 118 9.79 -2.36 -19.53
N GLU A 119 8.67 -3.01 -19.24
CA GLU A 119 8.03 -3.96 -20.14
C GLU A 119 6.66 -3.42 -20.53
N PRO A 120 6.28 -3.43 -21.83
CA PRO A 120 4.96 -2.98 -22.26
C PRO A 120 3.86 -3.82 -21.61
N ALA A 121 2.84 -3.18 -21.06
CA ALA A 121 1.72 -3.88 -20.43
C ALA A 121 0.49 -2.99 -20.34
N CYS A 122 -0.65 -3.59 -19.97
CA CYS A 122 -1.82 -2.83 -19.56
C CYS A 122 -1.59 -2.21 -18.17
N ARG A 123 -2.03 -0.96 -18.04
CA ARG A 123 -1.88 -0.14 -16.83
C ARG A 123 -3.23 0.43 -16.43
N CYS A 124 -3.53 0.47 -15.13
CA CYS A 124 -4.72 1.12 -14.61
C CYS A 124 -4.79 2.59 -15.00
N ASP A 125 -6.00 3.06 -15.30
CA ASP A 125 -6.31 4.47 -15.53
C ASP A 125 -6.16 5.31 -14.24
N ASP A 126 -6.09 6.64 -14.40
CA ASP A 126 -6.12 7.54 -13.24
C ASP A 126 -7.40 7.33 -12.42
N GLY A 127 -7.26 7.20 -11.10
CA GLY A 127 -8.37 6.88 -10.19
C GLY A 127 -8.65 5.39 -10.02
N TYR A 128 -7.86 4.50 -10.64
CA TYR A 128 -7.99 3.05 -10.49
C TYR A 128 -6.66 2.41 -10.06
N TRP A 129 -6.75 1.30 -9.31
CA TRP A 129 -5.61 0.55 -8.79
C TRP A 129 -5.84 -0.95 -8.89
N ARG A 130 -4.76 -1.69 -9.10
CA ARG A 130 -4.80 -3.13 -9.33
C ARG A 130 -4.98 -3.86 -8.01
N ASN A 131 -6.07 -4.60 -7.90
CA ASN A 131 -6.36 -5.43 -6.74
C ASN A 131 -5.62 -6.80 -6.82
N SER A 132 -5.78 -7.63 -5.78
CA SER A 132 -5.19 -8.97 -5.72
C SER A 132 -5.66 -9.92 -6.83
N ASN A 133 -6.84 -9.65 -7.41
CA ASN A 133 -7.42 -10.42 -8.51
C ASN A 133 -6.98 -9.88 -9.88
N LYS A 134 -5.99 -8.98 -9.90
CA LYS A 134 -5.44 -8.33 -11.10
C LYS A 134 -6.41 -7.41 -11.84
N GLN A 135 -7.49 -6.98 -11.20
CA GLN A 135 -8.47 -6.04 -11.76
C GLN A 135 -8.19 -4.61 -11.28
N CYS A 136 -8.31 -3.62 -12.16
CA CYS A 136 -8.24 -2.22 -11.79
C CYS A 136 -9.57 -1.73 -11.21
N VAL A 137 -9.55 -1.35 -9.94
CA VAL A 137 -10.72 -0.98 -9.13
C VAL A 137 -10.56 0.43 -8.56
N PRO A 138 -11.66 1.15 -8.29
CA PRO A 138 -11.58 2.51 -7.75
C PRO A 138 -11.00 2.53 -6.32
N TYR A 139 -10.58 3.71 -5.88
CA TYR A 139 -9.88 3.93 -4.60
C TYR A 139 -10.62 3.27 -3.43
N GLU A 140 -11.93 3.48 -3.38
CA GLU A 140 -12.81 3.03 -2.31
C GLU A 140 -12.89 1.51 -2.22
N GLU A 141 -12.69 0.80 -3.32
CA GLU A 141 -12.66 -0.67 -3.33
C GLU A 141 -11.33 -1.21 -2.80
N CYS A 142 -10.21 -0.51 -3.05
CA CYS A 142 -8.96 -0.81 -2.38
C CYS A 142 -9.06 -0.59 -0.85
N LEU A 143 -9.81 0.43 -0.39
CA LEU A 143 -10.01 0.71 1.04
C LEU A 143 -10.70 -0.43 1.79
N LYS A 144 -11.72 -1.05 1.19
CA LYS A 144 -12.51 -2.13 1.80
C LYS A 144 -11.70 -3.38 2.13
N LYS A 145 -10.49 -3.51 1.59
CA LYS A 145 -9.58 -4.63 1.88
C LYS A 145 -8.53 -4.32 2.94
N VAL A 146 -8.35 -3.06 3.34
CA VAL A 146 -7.29 -2.66 4.28
C VAL A 146 -7.78 -2.58 5.73
N CYS A 147 -9.02 -2.13 5.93
CA CYS A 147 -9.61 -1.98 7.27
C CYS A 147 -10.77 -2.97 7.51
N GLY A 148 -10.98 -3.33 8.77
CA GLY A 148 -12.06 -4.22 9.17
C GLY A 148 -13.43 -3.56 9.13
N PRO A 149 -14.50 -4.29 9.50
CA PRO A 149 -15.83 -3.71 9.65
C PRO A 149 -15.85 -2.59 10.70
N ASN A 150 -16.59 -1.51 10.40
CA ASN A 150 -16.71 -0.30 11.24
C ASN A 150 -15.38 0.44 11.46
N GLU A 151 -14.53 0.47 10.44
CA GLU A 151 -13.26 1.18 10.41
C GLU A 151 -13.03 1.88 9.07
N HIS A 152 -12.23 2.94 9.11
CA HIS A 152 -11.70 3.62 7.93
C HIS A 152 -10.20 3.87 8.07
N LEU A 153 -9.54 4.16 6.95
CA LEU A 153 -8.14 4.61 6.96
C LEU A 153 -8.02 5.92 7.72
N LYS A 154 -6.93 6.07 8.48
CA LYS A 154 -6.66 7.32 9.19
C LYS A 154 -6.35 8.45 8.20
N ASP A 155 -7.08 9.54 8.33
CA ASP A 155 -6.73 10.82 7.71
C ASP A 155 -5.61 11.50 8.52
N GLY A 156 -4.37 11.13 8.21
CA GLY A 156 -3.16 11.70 8.81
C GLY A 156 -2.61 10.96 10.03
N ILE A 157 -1.63 11.57 10.72
CA ILE A 157 -0.95 10.97 11.88
C ILE A 157 -1.78 11.25 13.14
N SER A 158 -2.94 10.61 13.27
CA SER A 158 -3.73 10.63 14.51
C SER A 158 -3.44 9.37 15.32
N CYS A 159 -2.77 9.57 16.45
CA CYS A 159 -2.52 8.54 17.45
C CYS A 159 -3.61 8.47 18.55
N LYS A 160 -4.77 9.13 18.34
CA LYS A 160 -5.87 9.01 19.31
C LYS A 160 -6.29 7.55 19.37
N SER A 161 -6.33 7.00 20.58
CA SER A 161 -6.81 5.64 20.82
C SER A 161 -8.30 5.56 20.56
N ASP A 162 -8.70 4.55 19.78
CA ASP A 162 -10.08 4.10 19.59
C ASP A 162 -10.39 2.87 20.47
N CYS A 163 -9.51 2.51 21.40
CA CYS A 163 -9.65 1.31 22.23
C CYS A 163 -10.70 1.47 23.33
N CYS A 164 -11.51 0.43 23.58
CA CYS A 164 -12.34 0.36 24.77
C CYS A 164 -11.48 0.43 26.04
N PRO A 165 -11.94 1.05 27.14
CA PRO A 165 -11.19 1.06 28.39
C PRO A 165 -10.91 -0.35 28.90
N GLY A 166 -9.71 -0.58 29.42
CA GLY A 166 -9.30 -1.86 30.01
C GLY A 166 -8.93 -2.96 29.01
N GLU A 167 -9.11 -2.72 27.70
CA GLU A 167 -8.68 -3.63 26.65
C GLU A 167 -7.21 -3.42 26.28
N ASP A 168 -6.54 -4.49 25.84
CA ASP A 168 -5.16 -4.45 25.34
C ASP A 168 -5.21 -4.37 23.81
N CYS A 169 -5.35 -3.15 23.30
CA CYS A 169 -5.44 -2.92 21.86
C CYS A 169 -4.08 -2.70 21.21
N PRO A 170 -3.96 -2.99 19.90
CA PRO A 170 -2.80 -2.59 19.10
C PRO A 170 -2.51 -1.09 19.23
N ASP A 171 -1.22 -0.73 19.14
CA ASP A 171 -0.78 0.66 19.20
C ASP A 171 -1.53 1.50 18.15
N PRO A 172 -2.31 2.51 18.56
CA PRO A 172 -3.03 3.36 17.62
C PRO A 172 -2.08 4.06 16.65
N CYS A 173 -0.86 4.42 17.03
CA CYS A 173 0.10 5.02 16.09
C CYS A 173 0.56 4.03 14.99
N ALA A 174 0.57 2.73 15.27
CA ALA A 174 0.99 1.70 14.33
C ALA A 174 -0.16 1.22 13.42
N SER A 175 -1.41 1.44 13.80
CA SER A 175 -2.58 1.06 13.01
C SER A 175 -2.84 2.04 11.86
N ALA A 176 -2.95 1.53 10.63
CA ALA A 176 -3.38 2.29 9.46
C ALA A 176 -4.88 2.62 9.47
N CYS A 177 -5.65 1.94 10.32
CA CYS A 177 -7.10 2.04 10.42
C CYS A 177 -7.52 2.60 11.79
N THR A 178 -8.65 3.30 11.81
CA THR A 178 -9.32 3.78 13.03
C THR A 178 -10.78 3.35 13.01
N CYS A 179 -11.34 3.04 14.17
CA CYS A 179 -12.77 2.77 14.31
C CYS A 179 -13.59 3.99 13.88
N ASP A 180 -14.75 3.70 13.28
CA ASP A 180 -15.74 4.70 12.95
C ASP A 180 -16.32 5.39 14.19
N LEU A 181 -17.01 6.51 13.98
CA LEU A 181 -17.66 7.26 15.05
C LEU A 181 -18.64 6.36 15.83
N GLN A 182 -18.55 6.38 17.17
CA GLN A 182 -19.32 5.50 18.08
C GLN A 182 -18.96 4.01 18.01
N TYR A 183 -17.77 3.68 17.50
CA TYR A 183 -17.18 2.36 17.63
C TYR A 183 -15.86 2.45 18.36
N HIS A 184 -15.54 1.40 19.11
CA HIS A 184 -14.28 1.25 19.83
C HIS A 184 -13.70 -0.15 19.61
N ARG A 185 -12.38 -0.23 19.60
CA ARG A 185 -11.61 -1.45 19.40
C ARG A 185 -11.55 -2.25 20.69
N VAL A 186 -11.73 -3.56 20.58
CA VAL A 186 -11.44 -4.51 21.67
C VAL A 186 -10.14 -5.27 21.39
N SER A 187 -9.65 -6.03 22.36
CA SER A 187 -8.33 -6.67 22.35
C SER A 187 -8.10 -7.60 21.15
N ASN A 188 -9.16 -8.15 20.55
CA ASN A 188 -9.06 -8.97 19.34
C ASN A 188 -8.87 -8.16 18.04
N GLY A 189 -8.79 -6.83 18.14
CA GLY A 189 -8.62 -5.90 17.01
C GLY A 189 -9.92 -5.46 16.35
N THR A 190 -11.10 -5.94 16.77
CA THR A 190 -12.39 -5.62 16.14
C THR A 190 -12.98 -4.33 16.71
N CYS A 191 -13.56 -3.48 15.86
CA CYS A 191 -14.36 -2.33 16.27
C CYS A 191 -15.82 -2.73 16.56
N ILE A 192 -16.24 -2.57 17.81
CA ILE A 192 -17.59 -2.82 18.29
C ILE A 192 -18.30 -1.50 18.63
N PRO A 193 -19.64 -1.43 18.63
CA PRO A 193 -20.34 -0.22 19.08
C PRO A 193 -19.89 0.19 20.48
N THR A 194 -19.65 1.49 20.72
CA THR A 194 -19.19 2.03 22.02
C THR A 194 -20.04 1.51 23.19
N ARG A 195 -21.35 1.38 22.98
CA ARG A 195 -22.32 0.89 23.98
C ARG A 195 -22.09 -0.56 24.43
N GLN A 196 -21.25 -1.29 23.71
CA GLN A 196 -20.89 -2.68 23.97
C GLN A 196 -19.47 -2.83 24.53
N CYS A 197 -18.75 -1.72 24.78
CA CYS A 197 -17.46 -1.81 25.47
C CYS A 197 -17.64 -2.53 26.82
N PRO A 198 -16.74 -3.45 27.17
CA PRO A 198 -16.82 -4.19 28.41
C PRO A 198 -16.69 -3.25 29.62
N PRO A 199 -17.39 -3.53 30.72
CA PRO A 199 -17.26 -2.76 31.94
C PRO A 199 -15.88 -2.97 32.57
N ILE A 200 -15.32 -1.87 33.09
CA ILE A 200 -14.09 -1.88 33.87
C ILE A 200 -14.38 -1.73 35.35
N ASP A 201 -13.44 -2.19 36.18
CA ASP A 201 -13.47 -1.92 37.61
C ASP A 201 -13.17 -0.45 37.88
N CYS A 202 -14.10 0.22 38.54
CA CYS A 202 -13.98 1.62 38.90
C CYS A 202 -13.54 1.81 40.36
N PRO A 203 -12.88 2.93 40.70
CA PRO A 203 -12.54 3.28 42.08
C PRO A 203 -13.77 3.40 42.99
N ASN A 204 -13.52 3.54 44.30
CA ASN A 204 -14.60 3.69 45.27
C ASN A 204 -15.52 4.89 44.96
N ASN A 205 -16.82 4.67 45.09
CA ASN A 205 -17.89 5.63 44.77
C ASN A 205 -17.94 6.03 43.30
N GLU A 206 -17.49 5.13 42.41
CA GLU A 206 -17.58 5.26 40.96
C GLU A 206 -18.18 4.00 40.34
N HIS A 207 -18.93 4.16 39.25
CA HIS A 207 -19.38 3.08 38.38
C HIS A 207 -18.94 3.33 36.94
N PHE A 208 -18.87 2.26 36.16
CA PHE A 208 -18.62 2.37 34.73
C PHE A 208 -19.83 2.96 34.02
N ASP A 209 -19.63 4.08 33.33
CA ASP A 209 -20.62 4.72 32.47
C ASP A 209 -20.08 4.70 31.03
N VAL A 210 -20.84 4.05 30.15
CA VAL A 210 -20.47 3.93 28.74
C VAL A 210 -20.61 5.27 27.99
N CYS A 211 -21.39 6.21 28.53
CA CYS A 211 -21.62 7.50 27.91
C CYS A 211 -21.80 8.61 28.97
N PRO A 212 -20.72 9.05 29.63
CA PRO A 212 -20.78 10.08 30.64
C PRO A 212 -21.02 11.46 30.01
N VAL A 213 -22.28 11.92 29.94
CA VAL A 213 -22.63 13.20 29.27
C VAL A 213 -22.54 14.45 30.17
N CYS A 214 -22.83 14.33 31.46
CA CYS A 214 -22.73 15.39 32.47
C CYS A 214 -21.29 15.60 33.00
N ASN A 215 -20.94 16.86 33.27
CA ASN A 215 -19.77 17.19 34.10
C ASN A 215 -20.05 16.81 35.57
N GLU A 216 -19.11 16.11 36.20
CA GLU A 216 -19.19 15.60 37.57
C GLU A 216 -18.21 16.28 38.54
N GLY A 217 -17.53 17.33 38.11
CA GLY A 217 -16.62 18.10 38.98
C GLY A 217 -17.37 18.80 40.11
N CYS A 218 -16.65 19.07 41.20
CA CYS A 218 -17.19 19.77 42.38
C CYS A 218 -17.89 21.10 42.06
N ASP A 219 -17.51 21.80 40.99
CA ASP A 219 -18.19 23.04 40.55
C ASP A 219 -19.66 22.83 40.16
N ASN A 220 -20.03 21.59 39.79
CA ASN A 220 -21.40 21.20 39.44
C ASN A 220 -22.09 20.45 40.58
N ALA A 221 -21.51 20.48 41.78
CA ALA A 221 -22.06 19.78 42.92
C ALA A 221 -23.40 20.39 43.36
N VAL A 222 -24.41 19.53 43.56
CA VAL A 222 -25.75 19.94 44.00
C VAL A 222 -26.18 19.15 45.23
N ALA A 223 -26.75 19.86 46.21
CA ALA A 223 -27.15 19.25 47.49
C ALA A 223 -28.18 18.11 47.34
N SER A 224 -28.92 18.08 46.23
CA SER A 224 -29.90 17.03 45.93
C SER A 224 -29.26 15.67 45.64
N GLY A 225 -27.95 15.61 45.35
CA GLY A 225 -27.26 14.40 44.91
C GLY A 225 -27.68 13.90 43.52
N LYS A 226 -28.67 14.54 42.89
CA LYS A 226 -29.19 14.10 41.60
C LYS A 226 -28.31 14.59 40.46
N ARG A 227 -27.90 13.66 39.61
CA ARG A 227 -27.19 13.93 38.36
C ARG A 227 -27.99 14.82 37.40
N CYS A 228 -27.26 15.46 36.49
CA CYS A 228 -27.86 16.21 35.40
C CYS A 228 -28.72 15.28 34.55
N ARG A 229 -29.95 15.72 34.22
CA ARG A 229 -30.81 14.97 33.31
C ARG A 229 -30.45 15.37 31.89
N PHE A 230 -29.61 14.59 31.22
CA PHE A 230 -29.40 14.78 29.79
C PHE A 230 -30.66 14.33 29.03
N VAL A 231 -31.47 15.32 28.63
CA VAL A 231 -32.56 15.11 27.67
C VAL A 231 -31.95 15.38 26.31
N GLY A 232 -31.64 14.31 25.56
CA GLY A 232 -31.05 14.43 24.23
C GLY A 232 -31.84 15.41 23.36
N ARG A 233 -31.15 16.39 22.77
CA ARG A 233 -31.77 17.27 21.78
C ARG A 233 -31.85 16.54 20.45
N ILE A 234 -33.02 16.56 19.82
CA ILE A 234 -33.22 16.01 18.47
C ILE A 234 -32.21 16.67 17.53
N GLY A 235 -31.41 15.85 16.83
CA GLY A 235 -30.40 16.31 15.87
C GLY A 235 -28.99 16.55 16.41
N ILE A 236 -28.71 16.25 17.69
CA ILE A 236 -27.34 16.29 18.25
C ILE A 236 -26.84 14.86 18.50
N THR A 237 -25.83 14.44 17.74
CA THR A 237 -25.11 13.19 18.00
C THR A 237 -24.18 13.38 19.19
N VAL A 238 -24.43 12.65 20.28
CA VAL A 238 -23.52 12.59 21.42
C VAL A 238 -22.45 11.56 21.12
N ILE A 239 -21.19 11.99 21.16
CA ILE A 239 -20.04 11.10 21.09
C ILE A 239 -19.80 10.60 22.52
N CYS A 240 -19.98 9.29 22.72
CA CYS A 240 -19.77 8.65 24.00
C CYS A 240 -18.30 8.25 24.13
N GLU A 241 -17.66 8.64 25.23
CA GLU A 241 -16.32 8.18 25.62
C GLU A 241 -16.47 7.39 26.92
N PRO A 242 -16.39 6.04 26.89
CA PRO A 242 -16.61 5.21 28.08
C PRO A 242 -15.59 5.51 29.18
N ALA A 243 -16.05 5.68 30.42
CA ALA A 243 -15.17 6.00 31.55
C ALA A 243 -15.83 5.65 32.90
N CYS A 244 -15.03 5.68 33.96
CA CYS A 244 -15.56 5.68 35.32
C CYS A 244 -16.17 7.03 35.68
N ARG A 245 -17.30 6.97 36.37
CA ARG A 245 -18.09 8.13 36.77
C ARG A 245 -18.45 8.04 38.24
N CYS A 246 -18.42 9.16 38.96
CA CYS A 246 -18.90 9.25 40.33
C CYS A 246 -20.35 8.80 40.46
N ASP A 247 -20.64 8.09 41.56
CA ASP A 247 -21.98 7.68 41.94
C ASP A 247 -22.88 8.87 42.32
N ASP A 248 -24.19 8.66 42.31
CA ASP A 248 -25.15 9.68 42.74
C ASP A 248 -24.84 10.15 44.18
N GLY A 249 -24.68 11.46 44.37
CA GLY A 249 -24.26 12.05 45.65
C GLY A 249 -22.75 12.21 45.85
N TYR A 250 -21.94 11.88 44.85
CA TYR A 250 -20.49 12.10 44.83
C TYR A 250 -20.07 12.95 43.62
N TRP A 251 -18.97 13.70 43.78
CA TRP A 251 -18.42 14.59 42.76
C TRP A 251 -16.90 14.54 42.75
N ARG A 252 -16.31 14.75 41.57
CA ARG A 252 -14.88 14.63 41.36
C ARG A 252 -14.17 15.91 41.81
N ASN A 253 -13.29 15.79 42.79
CA ASN A 253 -12.45 16.89 43.27
C ASN A 253 -11.24 17.14 42.35
N SER A 254 -10.42 18.14 42.70
CA SER A 254 -9.17 18.47 41.99
C SER A 254 -8.14 17.34 42.00
N ASN A 255 -8.17 16.48 43.03
CA ASN A 255 -7.35 15.28 43.14
C ASN A 255 -7.92 14.07 42.38
N LYS A 256 -8.96 14.26 41.56
CA LYS A 256 -9.65 13.23 40.76
C LYS A 256 -10.40 12.17 41.58
N GLN A 257 -10.64 12.41 42.87
CA GLN A 257 -11.38 11.51 43.76
C GLN A 257 -12.85 11.91 43.84
N CYS A 258 -13.76 10.93 43.82
CA CYS A 258 -15.18 11.16 44.06
C CYS A 258 -15.47 11.30 45.55
N VAL A 259 -15.82 12.53 45.94
CA VAL A 259 -16.10 12.93 47.33
C VAL A 259 -17.56 13.37 47.49
N PRO A 260 -18.17 13.21 48.67
CA PRO A 260 -19.54 13.65 48.90
C PRO A 260 -19.68 15.18 48.80
N TYR A 261 -20.92 15.63 48.55
CA TYR A 261 -21.27 17.05 48.36
C TYR A 261 -20.60 18.03 49.34
N LYS A 262 -20.55 17.63 50.62
CA LYS A 262 -20.05 18.46 51.72
C LYS A 262 -18.56 18.77 51.59
N GLU A 263 -17.79 17.88 50.98
CA GLU A 263 -16.35 18.01 50.80
C GLU A 263 -15.98 18.84 49.56
N CYS A 264 -16.90 18.99 48.60
CA CYS A 264 -16.72 19.89 47.46
C CYS A 264 -16.84 21.38 47.80
N ARG A 265 -17.28 21.72 49.02
CA ARG A 265 -17.49 23.10 49.49
C ARG A 265 -16.42 23.59 50.48
N MET A 266 -15.33 22.84 50.63
CA MET A 266 -14.18 23.22 51.45
C MET A 266 -13.07 23.86 50.62
#